data_AF-A0ABD1PLK5-F1
#
_entry.id   AF-A0ABD1PLK5-F1
#
_cell.length_a   1.000
_cell.length_b   1.000
_cell.length_c   1.000
_cell.angle_alpha   90.00
_cell.angle_beta   90.00
_cell.angle_gamma   90.00
#
_symmetry.space_group_name_H-M   'P 1'
#
loop_
_entity.id
_entity.type
_entity.pdbx_description
1 polymer ?
#
loop_
_entity_poly.entity_id
_entity_poly.type
_entity_poly.pdbx_seq_one_letter_code
_entity_poly.pdbx_strand_id
1 'polypeptide(L)'
;MTAAVSTTSMLQFESNMDVDKLTYEIFSILENKFLFGYEEDPKFSVTKQHQVTPSPAVKNVSAGKIRILSIDAGGSTDGVLAAKSLAHLELTLRRKSGNPNAHIADFFDVVAGAGVGGILAGLLFTRGKDGEPMFGAEQALKFIVENSPENFSKIAGWSLPARIPSIKG
;
A
#
# COMPACT_ATOMS: atom_id res chain seq x y z
N MET A 1 -39.37 22.94 38.08
CA MET A 1 -37.97 23.15 37.64
C MET A 1 -37.21 21.86 37.87
N THR A 2 -36.83 21.16 36.82
CA THR A 2 -35.83 20.08 36.86
C THR A 2 -35.15 20.04 35.49
N ALA A 3 -33.85 20.33 35.49
CA ALA A 3 -33.01 20.46 34.31
C ALA A 3 -32.55 19.07 33.81
N ALA A 4 -32.91 18.73 32.58
CA ALA A 4 -32.41 17.57 31.86
C ALA A 4 -31.82 18.02 30.51
N VAL A 5 -30.91 19.00 30.54
CA VAL A 5 -30.15 19.46 29.38
C VAL A 5 -28.77 19.90 29.88
N SER A 6 -27.81 18.98 30.05
CA SER A 6 -26.39 19.34 30.27
C SER A 6 -25.40 18.18 30.21
N THR A 7 -25.81 16.91 30.30
CA THR A 7 -24.85 15.78 30.33
C THR A 7 -24.41 15.31 28.95
N THR A 8 -25.23 15.43 27.90
CA THR A 8 -24.88 14.97 26.56
C THR A 8 -23.85 15.88 25.86
N SER A 9 -23.83 17.18 26.14
CA SER A 9 -22.86 18.09 25.53
C SER A 9 -21.46 17.99 26.15
N MET A 10 -21.34 17.77 27.46
CA MET A 10 -20.02 17.64 28.11
C MET A 10 -19.24 16.42 27.61
N LEU A 11 -19.90 15.28 27.43
CA LEU A 11 -19.25 14.04 26.96
C LEU A 11 -18.75 14.13 25.52
N GLN A 12 -19.35 14.99 24.70
CA GLN A 12 -18.96 15.21 23.31
C GLN A 12 -17.84 16.26 23.16
N PHE A 13 -17.71 17.19 24.12
CA PHE A 13 -16.60 18.14 24.19
C PHE A 13 -15.33 17.51 24.78
N GLU A 14 -15.44 16.62 25.77
CA GLU A 14 -14.29 15.89 26.34
C GLU A 14 -13.65 14.94 25.32
N SER A 15 -14.46 14.20 24.55
CA SER A 15 -13.94 13.37 23.46
C SER A 15 -13.28 14.17 22.34
N ASN A 16 -13.70 15.42 22.13
CA ASN A 16 -13.12 16.27 21.08
C ASN A 16 -11.78 16.87 21.53
N MET A 17 -11.67 17.34 22.78
CA MET A 17 -10.41 17.85 23.34
C MET A 17 -9.33 16.77 23.48
N ASP A 18 -9.70 15.54 23.85
CA ASP A 18 -8.74 14.44 23.97
C ASP A 18 -8.22 13.97 22.60
N VAL A 19 -9.09 13.93 21.59
CA VAL A 19 -8.69 13.65 20.21
C VAL A 19 -7.83 14.80 19.67
N ASP A 20 -8.17 16.07 19.93
CA ASP A 20 -7.37 17.22 19.49
C ASP A 20 -5.99 17.24 20.15
N LYS A 21 -5.89 16.92 21.45
CA LYS A 21 -4.61 16.83 22.17
C LYS A 21 -3.76 15.66 21.67
N LEU A 22 -4.35 14.47 21.53
CA LEU A 22 -3.64 13.30 21.01
C LEU A 22 -3.19 13.54 19.56
N THR A 23 -4.06 14.13 18.74
CA THR A 23 -3.77 14.50 17.36
C THR A 23 -2.63 15.52 17.29
N TYR A 24 -2.67 16.55 18.14
CA TYR A 24 -1.61 17.54 18.24
C TYR A 24 -0.28 16.93 18.72
N GLU A 25 -0.32 16.00 19.68
CA GLU A 25 0.87 15.28 20.14
C GLU A 25 1.44 14.39 19.04
N ILE A 26 0.59 13.64 18.32
CA ILE A 26 1.00 12.80 17.18
C ILE A 26 1.64 13.68 16.11
N PHE A 27 0.94 14.73 15.66
CA PHE A 27 1.47 15.61 14.61
C PHE A 27 2.71 16.37 15.10
N SER A 28 2.77 16.87 16.33
CA SER A 28 3.99 17.49 16.89
C SER A 28 5.18 16.54 16.92
N ILE A 29 4.97 15.26 17.29
CA ILE A 29 6.04 14.26 17.29
C ILE A 29 6.51 13.99 15.86
N LEU A 30 5.58 13.86 14.91
CA LEU A 30 5.90 13.62 13.50
C LEU A 30 6.65 14.81 12.89
N GLU A 31 6.18 16.03 13.12
CA GLU A 31 6.79 17.26 12.60
C GLU A 31 8.20 17.45 13.15
N ASN A 32 8.38 17.35 14.46
CA ASN A 32 9.67 17.65 15.10
C ASN A 32 10.72 16.55 14.96
N LYS A 33 10.31 15.28 14.86
CA LYS A 33 11.26 14.15 14.86
C LYS A 33 11.46 13.51 13.49
N PHE A 34 10.49 13.62 12.59
CA PHE A 34 10.53 12.94 11.30
C PHE A 34 10.49 13.90 10.11
N LEU A 35 9.61 14.90 10.13
CA LEU A 35 9.33 15.72 8.94
C LEU A 35 10.26 16.93 8.78
N PHE A 36 10.62 17.60 9.88
CA PHE A 36 11.38 18.86 9.84
C PHE A 36 12.71 18.82 10.61
N GLY A 37 13.13 17.67 11.13
CA GLY A 37 14.40 17.49 11.84
C GLY A 37 15.65 17.38 10.96
N TYR A 38 15.53 17.63 9.64
CA TYR A 38 16.61 17.48 8.65
C TYR A 38 17.05 18.81 8.03
N GLU A 39 16.80 19.94 8.68
CA GLU A 39 17.34 21.21 8.21
C GLU A 39 18.77 21.40 8.75
N GLU A 40 19.71 21.20 7.83
CA GLU A 40 21.10 21.68 7.83
C GLU A 40 22.14 21.02 8.75
N ASP A 41 22.42 19.74 8.49
CA ASP A 41 23.79 19.23 8.65
C ASP A 41 24.47 19.11 7.28
N PRO A 42 25.43 20.00 6.92
CA PRO A 42 26.19 19.88 5.66
C PRO A 42 27.14 18.65 5.64
N LYS A 43 26.99 17.72 6.60
CA LYS A 43 27.77 16.49 6.74
C LYS A 43 26.98 15.21 6.47
N PHE A 44 25.75 15.28 5.97
CA PHE A 44 25.14 14.13 5.29
C PHE A 44 25.47 14.14 3.80
N SER A 45 26.76 14.28 3.48
CA SER A 45 27.29 13.72 2.26
C SER A 45 27.13 12.21 2.37
N VAL A 46 26.19 11.63 1.63
CA VAL A 46 26.10 10.18 1.46
C VAL A 46 27.36 9.73 0.71
N THR A 47 28.42 9.51 1.48
CA THR A 47 29.62 8.79 1.10
C THR A 47 30.00 7.89 2.27
N LYS A 48 29.09 6.99 2.62
CA LYS A 48 29.47 5.68 3.12
C LYS A 48 28.86 4.66 2.19
N GLN A 49 29.64 4.33 1.14
CA GLN A 49 29.56 3.03 0.49
C GLN A 49 29.68 1.97 1.58
N HIS A 50 28.55 1.42 2.01
CA HIS A 50 28.57 0.09 2.60
C HIS A 50 28.80 -0.86 1.42
N GLN A 51 29.94 -1.53 1.42
CA GLN A 51 30.30 -2.53 0.41
C GLN A 51 29.25 -3.64 0.43
N VAL A 52 28.27 -3.55 -0.47
CA VAL A 52 27.53 -4.69 -0.95
C VAL A 52 28.22 -5.10 -2.25
N THR A 53 28.70 -6.34 -2.28
CA THR A 53 29.27 -7.02 -3.44
C THR A 53 28.52 -6.69 -4.75
N PRO A 54 29.23 -6.52 -5.88
CA PRO A 54 28.66 -5.97 -7.10
C PRO A 54 27.72 -6.98 -7.77
N SER A 55 26.42 -6.83 -7.56
CA SER A 55 25.39 -7.35 -8.46
C SER A 55 25.13 -6.31 -9.56
N PRO A 56 25.03 -6.69 -10.85
CA PRO A 56 25.17 -5.79 -11.99
C PRO A 56 23.94 -4.90 -12.30
N ALA A 57 23.14 -4.53 -11.30
CA ALA A 57 21.88 -3.78 -11.53
C ALA A 57 21.63 -2.64 -10.53
N VAL A 58 22.67 -2.08 -9.89
CA VAL A 58 22.50 -0.85 -9.11
C VAL A 58 22.38 0.32 -10.07
N LYS A 59 21.15 0.68 -10.41
CA LYS A 59 20.83 1.89 -11.16
C LYS A 59 21.41 3.08 -10.41
N ASN A 60 22.19 3.90 -11.12
CA ASN A 60 22.72 5.16 -10.61
C ASN A 60 21.58 5.97 -10.00
N VAL A 61 21.52 6.05 -8.67
CA VAL A 61 20.66 6.99 -7.98
C VAL A 61 21.34 8.35 -8.19
N SER A 62 20.96 9.04 -9.26
CA SER A 62 21.24 10.47 -9.36
C SER A 62 20.65 11.14 -8.13
N ALA A 63 21.23 12.25 -7.67
CA ALA A 63 20.74 13.03 -6.53
C ALA A 63 19.34 13.62 -6.82
N GLY A 64 18.32 12.76 -6.92
CA GLY A 64 17.05 12.99 -7.57
C GLY A 64 15.86 12.50 -6.72
N LYS A 65 14.66 12.82 -7.20
CA LYS A 65 13.39 12.57 -6.50
C LYS A 65 13.19 11.07 -6.22
N ILE A 66 12.89 10.73 -4.97
CA ILE A 66 12.46 9.38 -4.57
C ILE A 66 11.00 9.16 -5.01
N ARG A 67 10.72 8.01 -5.61
CA ARG A 67 9.38 7.61 -6.09
C ARG A 67 8.86 6.46 -5.26
N ILE A 68 7.73 6.69 -4.58
CA ILE A 68 7.09 5.72 -3.70
C ILE A 68 5.79 5.24 -4.33
N LEU A 69 5.59 3.93 -4.37
CA LEU A 69 4.33 3.29 -4.72
C LEU A 69 3.66 2.73 -3.46
N SER A 70 2.49 3.24 -3.10
CA SER A 70 1.66 2.67 -2.04
C SER A 70 0.42 2.02 -2.65
N ILE A 71 0.13 0.78 -2.25
CA ILE A 71 -0.99 -0.02 -2.76
C ILE A 71 -1.95 -0.28 -1.61
N ASP A 72 -3.10 0.40 -1.65
CA ASP A 72 -4.23 0.11 -0.78
C ASP A 72 -5.25 -0.76 -1.52
N ALA A 73 -5.65 -1.85 -0.87
CA ALA A 73 -6.58 -2.83 -1.40
C ALA A 73 -7.38 -3.44 -0.24
N GLY A 74 -8.19 -2.61 0.42
CA GLY A 74 -9.06 -3.00 1.52
C GLY A 74 -10.42 -3.53 1.03
N GLY A 75 -10.80 -4.74 1.42
CA GLY A 75 -12.11 -5.34 1.09
C GLY A 75 -12.04 -6.55 0.18
N SER A 76 -13.16 -7.25 0.00
CA SER A 76 -13.22 -8.54 -0.72
C SER A 76 -13.03 -8.43 -2.24
N THR A 77 -13.29 -7.26 -2.82
CA THR A 77 -13.26 -7.01 -4.29
C THR A 77 -12.14 -6.07 -4.74
N ASP A 78 -11.57 -5.31 -3.82
CA ASP A 78 -10.74 -4.15 -4.15
C ASP A 78 -9.33 -4.54 -4.60
N GLY A 79 -8.90 -5.76 -4.26
CA GLY A 79 -7.67 -6.37 -4.76
C GLY A 79 -7.62 -6.48 -6.29
N VAL A 80 -8.72 -6.84 -6.94
CA VAL A 80 -8.79 -6.94 -8.41
C VAL A 80 -8.71 -5.56 -9.05
N LEU A 81 -9.37 -4.56 -8.45
CA LEU A 81 -9.31 -3.19 -8.94
C LEU A 81 -7.89 -2.63 -8.82
N ALA A 82 -7.23 -2.80 -7.67
CA ALA A 82 -5.84 -2.40 -7.48
C ALA A 82 -4.92 -3.08 -8.50
N ALA A 83 -5.07 -4.39 -8.72
CA ALA A 83 -4.26 -5.13 -9.69
C ALA A 83 -4.50 -4.67 -11.15
N LYS A 84 -5.76 -4.39 -11.53
CA LYS A 84 -6.07 -3.82 -12.86
C LYS A 84 -5.47 -2.44 -13.06
N SER A 85 -5.51 -1.59 -12.04
CA SER A 85 -4.86 -0.27 -12.06
C SER A 85 -3.36 -0.40 -12.26
N LEU A 86 -2.71 -1.36 -11.59
CA LEU A 86 -1.28 -1.64 -11.75
C LEU A 86 -0.97 -2.16 -13.16
N ALA A 87 -1.79 -3.07 -13.72
CA ALA A 87 -1.62 -3.53 -15.11
C ALA A 87 -1.69 -2.36 -16.11
N HIS A 88 -2.64 -1.45 -15.93
CA HIS A 88 -2.75 -0.25 -16.76
C HIS A 88 -1.57 0.72 -16.58
N LEU A 89 -1.08 0.86 -15.35
CA LEU A 89 0.10 1.67 -15.04
C LEU A 89 1.34 1.12 -15.75
N GLU A 90 1.60 -0.19 -15.66
CA GLU A 90 2.76 -0.83 -16.32
C GLU A 90 2.72 -0.63 -17.84
N LEU A 91 1.55 -0.83 -18.47
CA LEU A 91 1.36 -0.56 -19.89
C LEU A 91 1.66 0.89 -20.26
N THR A 92 1.24 1.84 -19.41
CA THR A 92 1.50 3.27 -19.62
C THR A 92 2.98 3.60 -19.45
N LEU A 93 3.66 3.00 -18.47
CA LEU A 93 5.09 3.16 -18.25
C LEU A 93 5.91 2.63 -19.44
N ARG A 94 5.55 1.46 -19.98
CA ARG A 94 6.16 0.91 -21.20
C ARG A 94 6.00 1.85 -22.39
N ARG A 95 4.77 2.37 -22.61
CA ARG A 95 4.50 3.32 -23.69
C ARG A 95 5.30 4.62 -23.54
N LYS A 96 5.34 5.19 -22.34
CA LYS A 96 6.02 6.47 -22.07
C LYS A 96 7.54 6.34 -22.08
N SER A 97 8.09 5.22 -21.63
CA SER A 97 9.53 4.97 -21.63
C SER A 97 10.07 4.50 -22.99
N GLY A 98 9.20 4.01 -23.88
CA GLY A 98 9.60 3.38 -25.14
C GLY A 98 10.21 1.98 -24.97
N ASN A 99 10.23 1.44 -23.74
CA ASN A 99 10.76 0.12 -23.45
C ASN A 99 9.60 -0.88 -23.21
N PRO A 100 9.39 -1.87 -24.10
CA PRO A 100 8.31 -2.85 -23.94
C PRO A 100 8.55 -3.82 -22.76
N ASN A 101 9.80 -3.97 -22.31
CA ASN A 101 10.18 -4.83 -21.20
C ASN A 101 10.23 -4.08 -19.86
N ALA A 102 9.79 -2.82 -19.82
CA ALA A 102 9.81 -2.06 -18.58
C ALA A 102 8.76 -2.58 -17.60
N HIS A 103 9.13 -2.69 -16.33
CA HIS A 103 8.27 -3.14 -15.24
C HIS A 103 8.03 -2.04 -14.22
N ILE A 104 6.96 -2.12 -13.44
CA ILE A 104 6.67 -1.15 -12.37
C ILE A 104 7.88 -0.99 -11.44
N ALA A 105 8.54 -2.10 -11.08
CA ALA A 105 9.73 -2.09 -10.22
C ALA A 105 10.93 -1.33 -10.78
N ASP A 106 10.93 -0.96 -12.07
CA ASP A 106 11.97 -0.13 -12.65
C ASP A 106 11.80 1.37 -12.37
N PHE A 107 10.59 1.79 -12.00
CA PHE A 107 10.20 3.19 -11.87
C PHE A 107 9.92 3.63 -10.44
N PHE A 108 9.98 2.74 -9.46
CA PHE A 108 9.73 3.07 -8.06
C PHE A 108 10.86 2.54 -7.20
N ASP A 109 11.31 3.38 -6.27
CA ASP A 109 12.44 3.10 -5.41
C ASP A 109 11.97 2.41 -4.11
N VAL A 110 10.72 2.69 -3.71
CA VAL A 110 10.08 2.09 -2.54
C VAL A 110 8.66 1.66 -2.91
N VAL A 111 8.27 0.49 -2.40
CA VAL A 111 6.89 0.00 -2.49
C VAL A 111 6.37 -0.36 -1.10
N ALA A 112 5.10 -0.07 -0.85
CA ALA A 112 4.39 -0.48 0.35
C ALA A 112 2.96 -0.93 0.01
N GLY A 113 2.41 -1.82 0.83
CA GLY A 113 1.03 -2.25 0.73
C GLY A 113 0.62 -3.12 1.89
N ALA A 114 -0.68 -3.16 2.18
CA ALA A 114 -1.26 -3.99 3.23
C ALA A 114 -2.30 -4.96 2.64
N GLY A 115 -2.48 -6.13 3.25
CA GLY A 115 -3.39 -7.16 2.74
C GLY A 115 -3.04 -7.59 1.31
N VAL A 116 -4.01 -7.54 0.40
CA VAL A 116 -3.79 -7.83 -1.03
C VAL A 116 -2.78 -6.88 -1.67
N GLY A 117 -2.71 -5.62 -1.20
CA GLY A 117 -1.73 -4.65 -1.67
C GLY A 117 -0.30 -5.08 -1.34
N GLY A 118 -0.09 -5.72 -0.18
CA GLY A 118 1.20 -6.30 0.20
C GLY A 118 1.60 -7.50 -0.66
N ILE A 119 0.64 -8.35 -1.02
CA ILE A 119 0.86 -9.46 -1.96
C ILE A 119 1.24 -8.92 -3.35
N LEU A 120 0.52 -7.91 -3.84
CA LEU A 120 0.82 -7.24 -5.12
C LEU A 120 2.21 -6.59 -5.11
N ALA A 121 2.57 -5.91 -4.01
CA ALA A 121 3.91 -5.36 -3.83
C ALA A 121 4.99 -6.46 -3.91
N GLY A 122 4.77 -7.58 -3.22
CA GLY A 122 5.66 -8.74 -3.27
C GLY A 122 5.81 -9.31 -4.68
N LEU A 123 4.70 -9.57 -5.38
CA LEU A 123 4.72 -10.13 -6.74
C LEU A 123 5.51 -9.24 -7.71
N LEU A 124 5.24 -7.93 -7.69
CA LEU A 124 5.82 -6.97 -8.64
C LEU A 124 7.30 -6.66 -8.38
N PHE A 125 7.76 -6.74 -7.13
CA PHE A 125 9.12 -6.30 -6.76
C PHE A 125 10.05 -7.46 -6.38
N THR A 126 9.55 -8.70 -6.28
CA THR A 126 10.43 -9.87 -6.11
C THR A 126 11.27 -10.06 -7.36
N ARG A 127 12.59 -10.15 -7.19
CA ARG A 127 13.55 -10.32 -8.29
C ARG A 127 14.06 -11.75 -8.37
N GLY A 128 14.20 -12.25 -9.59
CA GLY A 128 14.76 -13.56 -9.89
C GLY A 128 16.28 -13.63 -9.71
N LYS A 129 16.87 -14.77 -10.07
CA LYS A 129 18.34 -14.98 -10.02
C LYS A 129 19.09 -14.11 -11.02
N ASP A 130 18.45 -13.79 -12.12
CA ASP A 130 18.89 -12.83 -13.14
C ASP A 130 18.80 -11.38 -12.65
N GLY A 131 18.17 -11.16 -11.50
CA GLY A 131 17.96 -9.85 -10.94
C GLY A 131 16.90 -9.06 -11.72
N GLU A 132 15.98 -9.70 -12.44
CA GLU A 132 14.81 -9.06 -13.07
C GLU A 132 13.53 -9.31 -12.25
N PRO A 133 12.50 -8.43 -12.34
CA PRO A 133 11.22 -8.68 -11.68
C PRO A 133 10.61 -10.00 -12.16
N MET A 134 10.19 -10.85 -11.22
CA MET A 134 9.67 -12.18 -11.54
C MET A 134 8.28 -12.13 -12.17
N PHE A 135 7.48 -11.11 -11.84
CA PHE A 135 6.11 -10.97 -12.33
C PHE A 135 5.87 -9.58 -12.91
N GLY A 136 5.26 -9.55 -14.10
CA GLY A 136 4.61 -8.36 -14.63
C GLY A 136 3.25 -8.11 -13.99
N ALA A 137 2.71 -6.90 -14.18
CA ALA A 137 1.46 -6.50 -13.56
C ALA A 137 0.22 -7.27 -14.07
N GLU A 138 0.24 -7.69 -15.34
CA GLU A 138 -0.79 -8.60 -15.88
C GLU A 138 -0.76 -9.98 -15.22
N GLN A 139 0.43 -10.51 -14.95
CA GLN A 139 0.58 -11.80 -14.26
C GLN A 139 0.13 -11.69 -12.80
N ALA A 140 0.46 -10.58 -12.13
CA ALA A 140 -0.02 -10.31 -10.78
C ALA A 140 -1.56 -10.17 -10.73
N LEU A 141 -2.17 -9.49 -11.71
CA LEU A 141 -3.63 -9.43 -11.84
C LEU A 141 -4.25 -10.81 -12.01
N LYS A 142 -3.69 -11.64 -12.89
CA LYS A 142 -4.15 -13.01 -13.08
C LYS A 142 -4.08 -13.81 -11.77
N PHE A 143 -2.98 -13.70 -11.04
CA PHE A 143 -2.82 -14.34 -9.74
C PHE A 143 -3.89 -13.89 -8.73
N ILE A 144 -4.16 -12.59 -8.62
CA ILE A 144 -5.20 -12.08 -7.71
C ILE A 144 -6.58 -12.61 -8.11
N VAL A 145 -6.92 -12.61 -9.40
CA VAL A 145 -8.22 -13.10 -9.87
C VAL A 145 -8.36 -14.60 -9.56
N GLU A 146 -7.36 -15.42 -9.87
CA GLU A 146 -7.39 -16.86 -9.63
C GLU A 146 -7.51 -17.21 -8.13
N ASN A 147 -6.89 -16.40 -7.26
CA ASN A 147 -6.88 -16.62 -5.82
C ASN A 147 -7.92 -15.76 -5.06
N SER A 148 -8.86 -15.13 -5.75
CA SER A 148 -9.91 -14.33 -5.11
C SER A 148 -10.92 -15.24 -4.37
N PRO A 149 -11.47 -14.82 -3.21
CA PRO A 149 -12.41 -15.63 -2.41
C PRO A 149 -13.64 -16.11 -3.18
N GLU A 150 -14.09 -15.36 -4.20
CA GLU A 150 -15.22 -15.75 -5.06
C GLU A 150 -14.91 -16.94 -5.98
N ASN A 151 -13.64 -17.22 -6.28
CA ASN A 151 -13.25 -18.45 -6.96
C ASN A 151 -13.12 -19.61 -5.97
N PHE A 152 -12.70 -19.33 -4.72
CA PHE A 152 -12.70 -20.33 -3.65
C PHE A 152 -14.11 -20.84 -3.31
N SER A 153 -15.14 -19.99 -3.33
CA SER A 153 -16.53 -20.44 -3.09
C SER A 153 -17.07 -21.35 -4.19
N LYS A 154 -16.59 -21.20 -5.44
CA LYS A 154 -16.91 -22.11 -6.55
C LYS A 154 -16.23 -23.47 -6.41
N ILE A 155 -15.00 -23.51 -5.88
CA ILE A 155 -14.22 -24.75 -5.69
C ILE A 155 -14.67 -25.48 -4.42
N ALA A 156 -15.05 -24.75 -3.38
CA ALA A 156 -15.42 -25.31 -2.07
C ALA A 156 -16.84 -25.90 -2.01
N GLY A 157 -17.64 -25.81 -3.08
CA GLY A 157 -18.96 -26.44 -3.15
C GLY A 157 -19.95 -26.02 -2.05
N TRP A 158 -19.69 -24.93 -1.33
CA TRP A 158 -20.56 -24.44 -0.26
C TRP A 158 -21.69 -23.61 -0.90
N SER A 159 -22.69 -24.30 -1.42
CA SER A 159 -24.02 -23.72 -1.54
C SER A 159 -24.51 -23.38 -0.12
N LEU A 160 -24.55 -22.09 0.21
CA LEU A 160 -25.25 -21.64 1.41
C LEU A 160 -26.70 -22.16 1.33
N PRO A 161 -27.18 -22.97 2.29
CA PRO A 161 -28.57 -23.40 2.26
C PRO A 161 -29.45 -22.16 2.35
N ALA A 162 -30.42 -22.09 1.45
CA ALA A 162 -31.39 -21.01 1.37
C ALA A 162 -32.01 -20.78 2.76
N ARG A 163 -31.89 -19.53 3.22
CA ARG A 163 -32.69 -18.83 4.23
C ARG A 163 -33.73 -19.71 4.94
N ILE A 164 -33.44 -20.06 6.20
CA ILE A 164 -34.35 -20.76 7.11
C ILE A 164 -35.68 -19.98 7.15
N PRO A 165 -36.85 -20.63 6.93
CA PRO A 165 -38.14 -19.95 7.02
C PRO A 165 -38.37 -19.46 8.45
N SER A 166 -38.83 -18.22 8.57
CA SER A 166 -39.20 -17.61 9.84
C SER A 166 -40.25 -18.46 10.56
N ILE A 167 -39.92 -18.94 11.76
CA ILE A 167 -40.89 -19.54 12.66
C ILE A 167 -41.84 -18.42 13.12
N LYS A 168 -43.10 -18.47 12.69
CA LYS A 168 -44.15 -17.64 13.28
C LYS A 168 -44.56 -18.29 14.60
N GLY A 169 -44.30 -17.59 15.71
CA GLY A 169 -44.97 -17.83 16.98
C GLY A 169 -46.39 -17.28 16.98
#